data_AF-A0AAV3EM75-F1
#
_entry.id   AF-A0AAV3EM75-F1
#
_cell.length_a   1.000
_cell.length_b   1.000
_cell.length_c   1.000
_cell.angle_alpha   90.00
_cell.angle_beta   90.00
_cell.angle_gamma   90.00
#
_symmetry.space_group_name_H-M   'P 1'
#
loop_
_entity.id
_entity.type
_entity.pdbx_description
1 polymer ?
#
loop_
_entity_poly.entity_id
_entity_poly.type
_entity_poly.pdbx_seq_one_letter_code
_entity_poly.pdbx_strand_id
1 'polypeptide(L)'
;MVGIILASHGKFADGILQSGSMIFGDQDNVESVILLPNEGPDDIRLKMENAIGRMDNKDEILFLVDMWGGTPFNQANKLVTENGGKWAIVTGLNLPMLIEAYASRLSMYTAHDIAKHILSESRSGIKILPEELEQKIEKKQSSTTKVDDSLNTGKRISYVLARIDTRLLHGQVATSWTKSVNPTRIIVVSDNVSKDDLRKKMIEQAAPPGVKAHVVPISKMAQVDKDTRFGNTRAMLLFESPEDALRAVESGIDIKEINLGSIAHSIGKVVVNRAIAMGKDDVKAIEKLISLGIKFNVKKVPSDSGENIDNLLKKAKSELSNN
;
A
#
# COMPACT_ATOMS: atom_id res chain seq x y z
N MET A 1 -2.55 -20.51 -10.10
CA MET A 1 -2.74 -19.06 -9.84
C MET A 1 -4.22 -18.74 -10.02
N VAL A 2 -4.79 -17.74 -9.35
CA VAL A 2 -6.22 -17.39 -9.55
C VAL A 2 -6.41 -16.87 -10.98
N GLY A 3 -7.35 -17.43 -11.73
CA GLY A 3 -7.67 -16.96 -13.08
C GLY A 3 -8.44 -15.65 -13.06
N ILE A 4 -8.18 -14.74 -14.00
CA ILE A 4 -8.92 -13.46 -14.11
C ILE A 4 -9.65 -13.42 -15.45
N ILE A 5 -10.94 -13.11 -15.40
CA ILE A 5 -11.74 -12.77 -16.59
C ILE A 5 -12.17 -11.33 -16.52
N LEU A 6 -11.74 -10.52 -17.48
CA LEU A 6 -12.27 -9.19 -17.70
C LEU A 6 -13.48 -9.31 -18.62
N ALA A 7 -14.64 -8.79 -18.23
CA ALA A 7 -15.81 -8.84 -19.10
C ALA A 7 -16.55 -7.51 -19.22
N SER A 8 -16.94 -7.16 -20.43
CA SER A 8 -17.59 -5.87 -20.70
C SER A 8 -18.48 -5.86 -21.93
N HIS A 9 -19.31 -4.83 -22.05
CA HIS A 9 -19.87 -4.41 -23.33
C HIS A 9 -18.78 -3.80 -24.21
N GLY A 10 -18.80 -4.15 -25.50
CA GLY A 10 -17.81 -3.69 -26.48
C GLY A 10 -16.38 -4.03 -26.06
N LYS A 11 -15.41 -3.34 -26.67
CA LYS A 11 -13.97 -3.62 -26.51
C LYS A 11 -13.35 -3.06 -25.22
N PHE A 12 -14.15 -2.69 -24.22
CA PHE A 12 -13.63 -2.06 -23.01
C PHE A 12 -12.69 -2.98 -22.22
N ALA A 13 -13.07 -4.25 -22.02
CA ALA A 13 -12.24 -5.26 -21.36
C ALA A 13 -10.93 -5.51 -22.13
N ASP A 14 -10.97 -5.58 -23.46
CA ASP A 14 -9.76 -5.71 -24.29
C ASP A 14 -8.83 -4.51 -24.10
N GLY A 15 -9.36 -3.29 -24.08
CA GLY A 15 -8.56 -2.07 -23.89
C GLY A 15 -7.92 -2.00 -22.50
N ILE A 16 -8.64 -2.43 -21.46
CA ILE A 16 -8.11 -2.51 -20.10
C ILE A 16 -7.04 -3.61 -20.00
N LEU A 17 -7.27 -4.78 -20.60
CA LEU A 17 -6.28 -5.86 -20.67
C LEU A 17 -5.00 -5.40 -21.37
N GLN A 18 -5.13 -4.77 -22.55
CA GLN A 18 -4.01 -4.20 -23.30
C GLN A 18 -3.21 -3.19 -22.46
N SER A 19 -3.91 -2.27 -21.79
CA SER A 19 -3.27 -1.28 -20.91
C SER A 19 -2.56 -1.94 -19.73
N GLY A 20 -3.16 -3.01 -19.17
CA GLY A 20 -2.56 -3.83 -18.13
C GLY A 20 -1.26 -4.49 -18.59
N SER A 21 -1.26 -5.12 -19.77
CA SER A 21 -0.05 -5.72 -20.36
C SER A 21 1.06 -4.69 -20.59
N MET A 22 0.72 -3.47 -21.03
CA MET A 22 1.72 -2.41 -21.23
C MET A 22 2.41 -1.98 -19.92
N ILE A 23 1.71 -2.06 -18.78
CA ILE A 23 2.22 -1.60 -17.48
C ILE A 23 2.91 -2.73 -16.72
N PHE A 24 2.30 -3.92 -16.71
CA PHE A 24 2.70 -5.03 -15.84
C PHE A 24 3.32 -6.22 -16.60
N GLY A 25 3.37 -6.12 -17.94
CA GLY A 25 3.73 -7.23 -18.82
C GLY A 25 2.58 -8.23 -19.01
N ASP A 26 2.72 -9.11 -19.99
CA ASP A 26 1.74 -10.17 -20.24
C ASP A 26 1.61 -11.11 -19.04
N GLN A 27 0.38 -11.50 -18.74
CA GLN A 27 0.04 -12.33 -17.59
C GLN A 27 -0.67 -13.61 -18.03
N ASP A 28 -0.19 -14.76 -17.56
CA ASP A 28 -0.86 -16.04 -17.78
C ASP A 28 -2.20 -16.09 -17.04
N ASN A 29 -3.14 -16.91 -17.53
CA ASN A 29 -4.45 -17.11 -16.90
C ASN A 29 -5.22 -15.78 -16.71
N VAL A 30 -5.13 -14.88 -17.68
CA VAL A 30 -5.94 -13.66 -17.77
C VAL A 30 -6.54 -13.60 -19.17
N GLU A 31 -7.86 -13.46 -19.26
CA GLU A 31 -8.54 -13.31 -20.54
C GLU A 31 -9.59 -12.19 -20.50
N SER A 32 -9.82 -11.57 -21.65
CA SER A 32 -10.93 -10.64 -21.87
C SER A 32 -12.08 -11.32 -22.62
N VAL A 33 -13.31 -11.01 -22.21
CA VAL A 33 -14.55 -11.49 -22.83
C VAL A 33 -15.46 -10.32 -23.11
N ILE A 34 -15.67 -10.03 -24.39
CA ILE A 34 -16.44 -8.86 -24.83
C ILE A 34 -17.79 -9.25 -25.41
N LEU A 35 -18.82 -8.45 -25.10
CA LEU A 35 -20.15 -8.52 -25.69
C LEU A 35 -20.28 -7.52 -26.86
N LEU A 36 -20.49 -8.03 -28.06
CA LEU A 36 -20.73 -7.21 -29.26
C LEU A 36 -22.23 -6.95 -29.50
N PRO A 37 -22.61 -5.92 -30.28
CA PRO A 37 -24.02 -5.57 -30.50
C PRO A 37 -24.90 -6.66 -31.12
N ASN A 38 -24.29 -7.61 -31.83
CA ASN A 38 -24.96 -8.73 -32.50
C ASN A 38 -24.98 -10.02 -31.65
N GLU A 39 -24.55 -9.94 -30.40
CA GLU A 39 -24.42 -11.08 -29.50
C GLU A 39 -25.42 -11.00 -28.35
N GLY A 40 -25.81 -12.17 -27.84
CA GLY A 40 -26.74 -12.31 -26.74
C GLY A 40 -26.09 -12.83 -25.46
N PRO A 41 -26.91 -13.05 -24.42
CA PRO A 41 -26.47 -13.64 -23.15
C PRO A 41 -25.78 -15.01 -23.30
N ASP A 42 -26.31 -15.89 -24.15
CA ASP A 42 -25.76 -17.24 -24.32
C ASP A 42 -24.39 -17.21 -25.02
N ASP A 43 -24.19 -16.29 -25.97
CA ASP A 43 -22.89 -16.08 -26.61
C ASP A 43 -21.83 -15.64 -25.59
N ILE A 44 -22.17 -14.71 -24.70
CA ILE A 44 -21.26 -14.26 -23.65
C ILE A 44 -20.93 -15.36 -22.66
N ARG A 45 -21.95 -16.13 -22.27
CA ARG A 45 -21.75 -17.28 -21.39
C ARG A 45 -20.78 -18.27 -22.02
N LEU A 46 -21.01 -18.66 -23.27
CA LEU A 46 -20.15 -19.60 -23.99
C LEU A 46 -18.71 -19.07 -24.11
N LYS A 47 -18.53 -17.77 -24.38
CA LYS A 47 -17.19 -17.15 -24.41
C LYS A 47 -16.50 -17.21 -23.05
N MET A 48 -17.21 -16.95 -21.95
CA MET A 48 -16.66 -17.07 -20.60
C MET A 48 -16.25 -18.51 -20.30
N GLU A 49 -17.12 -19.49 -20.57
CA GLU A 49 -16.82 -20.91 -20.37
C GLU A 49 -15.59 -21.35 -21.19
N ASN A 50 -15.49 -20.91 -22.44
CA ASN A 50 -14.33 -21.17 -23.29
C ASN A 50 -13.04 -20.53 -22.76
N ALA A 51 -13.11 -19.29 -22.26
CA ALA A 51 -11.96 -18.61 -21.65
C ALA A 51 -11.49 -19.33 -20.38
N ILE A 52 -12.42 -19.74 -19.51
CA ILE A 52 -12.11 -20.55 -18.31
C ILE A 52 -11.51 -21.90 -18.73
N GLY A 53 -12.02 -22.51 -19.80
CA GLY A 53 -11.54 -23.78 -20.35
C GLY A 53 -10.04 -23.75 -20.71
N ARG A 54 -9.56 -22.61 -21.20
CA ARG A 54 -8.15 -22.37 -21.57
C ARG A 54 -7.22 -22.10 -20.37
N MET A 55 -7.77 -21.84 -19.18
CA MET A 55 -6.98 -21.58 -17.98
C MET A 55 -6.49 -22.88 -17.32
N ASP A 56 -5.29 -22.81 -16.72
CA ASP A 56 -4.66 -23.89 -15.98
C ASP A 56 -5.43 -24.22 -14.70
N ASN A 57 -5.82 -23.18 -13.96
CA ASN A 57 -6.56 -23.30 -12.70
C ASN A 57 -8.01 -22.84 -12.87
N LYS A 58 -8.93 -23.80 -12.79
CA LYS A 58 -10.37 -23.57 -12.95
C LYS A 58 -11.10 -23.47 -11.61
N ASP A 59 -10.43 -23.76 -10.50
CA ASP A 59 -11.05 -23.78 -9.17
C ASP A 59 -11.26 -22.38 -8.59
N GLU A 60 -10.40 -21.43 -8.95
CA GLU A 60 -10.37 -20.07 -8.42
C GLU A 60 -10.38 -19.06 -9.57
N ILE A 61 -11.56 -18.53 -9.90
CA ILE A 61 -11.77 -17.54 -10.95
C ILE A 61 -12.31 -16.23 -10.36
N LEU A 62 -11.69 -15.12 -10.75
CA LEU A 62 -12.12 -13.77 -10.43
C LEU A 62 -12.62 -13.07 -11.70
N PHE A 63 -13.88 -12.65 -11.69
CA PHE A 63 -14.46 -11.83 -12.75
C PHE A 63 -14.33 -10.34 -12.40
N LEU A 64 -13.76 -9.57 -13.31
CA LEU A 64 -13.73 -8.11 -13.27
C LEU A 64 -14.64 -7.59 -14.38
N VAL A 65 -15.81 -7.06 -14.02
CA VAL A 65 -16.86 -6.73 -14.99
C VAL A 65 -17.13 -5.22 -15.04
N ASP A 66 -17.55 -4.73 -16.20
CA ASP A 66 -17.82 -3.32 -16.43
C ASP A 66 -18.91 -2.73 -15.51
N MET A 67 -20.08 -3.37 -15.45
CA MET A 67 -21.27 -2.79 -14.84
C MET A 67 -22.15 -3.83 -14.14
N TRP A 68 -22.67 -3.46 -12.97
CA TRP A 68 -23.65 -4.27 -12.23
C TRP A 68 -24.95 -4.41 -13.03
N GLY A 69 -25.51 -5.62 -13.08
CA GLY A 69 -26.78 -5.91 -13.77
C GLY A 69 -26.70 -5.97 -15.31
N GLY A 70 -25.55 -5.67 -15.91
CA GLY A 70 -25.32 -5.84 -17.35
C GLY A 70 -25.21 -7.32 -17.75
N THR A 71 -25.32 -7.62 -19.05
CA THR A 71 -25.21 -9.00 -19.56
C THR A 71 -23.91 -9.70 -19.13
N PRO A 72 -22.72 -9.08 -19.21
CA PRO A 72 -21.48 -9.67 -18.67
C PRO A 72 -21.59 -10.05 -17.19
N PHE A 73 -22.08 -9.14 -16.34
CA PHE A 73 -22.28 -9.42 -14.92
C PHE A 73 -23.29 -10.56 -14.69
N ASN A 74 -24.43 -10.54 -15.38
CA ASN A 74 -25.49 -11.53 -15.18
C ASN A 74 -25.03 -12.95 -15.55
N GLN A 75 -24.26 -13.11 -16.63
CA GLN A 75 -23.72 -14.43 -17.01
C GLN A 75 -22.61 -14.88 -16.06
N ALA A 76 -21.68 -13.99 -15.70
CA ALA A 76 -20.67 -14.29 -14.68
C ALA A 76 -21.33 -14.72 -13.36
N ASN A 77 -22.39 -14.02 -12.92
CA ASN A 77 -23.09 -14.34 -11.67
C ASN A 77 -23.76 -15.72 -11.69
N LYS A 78 -24.32 -16.15 -12.82
CA LYS A 78 -24.84 -17.52 -12.98
C LYS A 78 -23.72 -18.55 -12.84
N LEU A 79 -22.61 -18.34 -13.54
CA LEU A 79 -21.44 -19.23 -13.48
C LEU A 79 -20.85 -19.33 -12.06
N VAL A 80 -20.73 -18.21 -11.34
CA VAL A 80 -20.25 -18.20 -9.96
C VAL A 80 -21.20 -18.97 -9.02
N THR A 81 -22.51 -18.82 -9.22
CA THR A 81 -23.53 -19.53 -8.43
C THR A 81 -23.48 -21.04 -8.68
N GLU A 82 -23.36 -21.44 -9.95
CA GLU A 82 -23.27 -22.85 -10.36
C GLU A 82 -22.00 -23.54 -9.85
N ASN A 83 -20.88 -22.80 -9.72
CA ASN A 83 -19.61 -23.34 -9.24
C ASN A 83 -19.46 -23.34 -7.71
N GLY A 84 -20.57 -23.35 -6.97
CA GLY A 84 -20.57 -23.48 -5.51
C GLY A 84 -19.96 -22.30 -4.75
N GLY A 85 -19.86 -21.12 -5.38
CA GLY A 85 -19.47 -19.88 -4.71
C GLY A 85 -18.00 -19.77 -4.32
N LYS A 86 -17.07 -20.48 -4.97
CA LYS A 86 -15.61 -20.28 -4.81
C LYS A 86 -15.08 -19.10 -5.63
N TRP A 87 -15.73 -18.81 -6.74
CA TRP A 87 -15.40 -17.70 -7.63
C TRP A 87 -15.96 -16.38 -7.10
N ALA A 88 -15.39 -15.26 -7.56
CA ALA A 88 -15.81 -13.93 -7.13
C ALA A 88 -16.02 -12.99 -8.31
N ILE A 89 -16.84 -11.95 -8.12
CA ILE A 89 -17.12 -10.92 -9.12
C ILE A 89 -16.90 -9.54 -8.50
N VAL A 90 -16.19 -8.67 -9.20
CA VAL A 90 -16.06 -7.26 -8.87
C VAL A 90 -16.48 -6.43 -10.09
N THR A 91 -17.43 -5.51 -9.89
CA THR A 91 -17.98 -4.65 -10.95
C THR A 91 -17.33 -3.26 -10.93
N GLY A 92 -17.46 -2.51 -12.02
CA GLY A 92 -16.88 -1.18 -12.16
C GLY A 92 -15.45 -1.22 -12.68
N LEU A 93 -15.19 -2.16 -13.60
CA LEU A 93 -13.89 -2.41 -14.20
C LEU A 93 -13.18 -1.09 -14.55
N ASN A 94 -11.98 -0.93 -14.01
CA ASN A 94 -11.08 0.18 -14.30
C ASN A 94 -9.63 -0.32 -14.30
N LEU A 95 -8.71 0.48 -14.82
CA LEU A 95 -7.31 0.08 -14.92
C LEU A 95 -6.65 -0.15 -13.55
N PRO A 96 -6.82 0.71 -12.52
CA PRO A 96 -6.31 0.46 -11.17
C PRO A 96 -6.73 -0.91 -10.60
N MET A 97 -7.97 -1.32 -10.82
CA MET A 97 -8.50 -2.62 -10.39
C MET A 97 -7.70 -3.78 -10.97
N LEU A 98 -7.40 -3.76 -12.28
CA LEU A 98 -6.65 -4.83 -12.94
C LEU A 98 -5.20 -4.89 -12.43
N ILE A 99 -4.54 -3.72 -12.31
CA ILE A 99 -3.15 -3.65 -11.83
C ILE A 99 -3.05 -4.21 -10.40
N GLU A 100 -4.00 -3.86 -9.53
CA GLU A 100 -4.02 -4.38 -8.18
C GLU A 100 -4.34 -5.89 -8.15
N ALA A 101 -5.22 -6.38 -9.03
CA ALA A 101 -5.50 -7.80 -9.14
C ALA A 101 -4.26 -8.61 -9.56
N TYR A 102 -3.45 -8.10 -10.49
CA TYR A 102 -2.17 -8.71 -10.88
C TYR A 102 -1.19 -8.77 -9.71
N ALA A 103 -1.00 -7.66 -8.99
CA ALA A 103 -0.14 -7.62 -7.82
C ALA A 103 -0.61 -8.61 -6.73
N SER A 104 -1.92 -8.71 -6.52
CA SER A 104 -2.53 -9.56 -5.49
C SER A 104 -2.32 -11.05 -5.77
N ARG A 105 -2.37 -11.47 -7.04
CA ARG A 105 -2.14 -12.87 -7.47
C ARG A 105 -0.76 -13.42 -7.12
N LEU A 106 0.20 -12.57 -6.78
CA LEU A 106 1.54 -12.98 -6.34
C LEU A 106 1.57 -13.53 -4.91
N SER A 107 0.55 -13.23 -4.10
CA SER A 107 0.53 -13.59 -2.66
C SER A 107 -0.83 -14.07 -2.14
N MET A 108 -1.89 -13.95 -2.94
CA MET A 108 -3.24 -14.42 -2.61
C MET A 108 -3.63 -15.57 -3.54
N TYR A 109 -4.26 -16.59 -2.97
CA TYR A 109 -4.54 -17.85 -3.68
C TYR A 109 -6.03 -18.09 -3.94
N THR A 110 -6.93 -17.26 -3.40
CA THR A 110 -8.38 -17.39 -3.62
C THR A 110 -8.95 -16.17 -4.33
N ALA A 111 -9.96 -16.38 -5.17
CA ALA A 111 -10.66 -15.29 -5.86
C ALA A 111 -11.33 -14.33 -4.88
N HIS A 112 -11.83 -14.86 -3.76
CA HIS A 112 -12.49 -14.09 -2.71
C HIS A 112 -11.54 -13.12 -1.99
N ASP A 113 -10.33 -13.56 -1.66
CA ASP A 113 -9.36 -12.70 -0.97
C ASP A 113 -8.90 -11.57 -1.89
N ILE A 114 -8.65 -11.88 -3.16
CA ILE A 114 -8.31 -10.86 -4.16
C ILE A 114 -9.49 -9.89 -4.34
N ALA A 115 -10.72 -10.38 -4.50
CA ALA A 115 -11.90 -9.53 -4.69
C ALA A 115 -12.12 -8.55 -3.52
N LYS A 116 -11.99 -9.03 -2.27
CA LYS A 116 -12.10 -8.19 -1.07
C LYS A 116 -11.03 -7.10 -1.05
N HIS A 117 -9.82 -7.44 -1.46
CA HIS A 117 -8.67 -6.54 -1.46
C HIS A 117 -8.76 -5.48 -2.56
N ILE A 118 -9.04 -5.88 -3.80
CA ILE A 118 -9.04 -4.93 -4.93
C ILE A 118 -10.19 -3.93 -4.85
N LEU A 119 -11.30 -4.24 -4.15
CA LEU A 119 -12.46 -3.35 -4.09
C LEU A 119 -12.14 -1.96 -3.52
N SER A 120 -11.28 -1.86 -2.50
CA SER A 120 -10.88 -0.57 -1.93
C SER A 120 -9.96 0.20 -2.87
N GLU A 121 -8.97 -0.47 -3.46
CA GLU A 121 -7.98 0.16 -4.35
C GLU A 121 -8.60 0.60 -5.68
N SER A 122 -9.54 -0.18 -6.19
CA SER A 122 -10.30 0.17 -7.40
C SER A 122 -11.08 1.47 -7.23
N ARG A 123 -11.55 1.75 -6.00
CA ARG A 123 -12.26 3.00 -5.67
C ARG A 123 -11.29 4.16 -5.44
N SER A 124 -10.14 3.91 -4.81
CA SER A 124 -9.12 4.95 -4.58
C SER A 124 -8.49 5.46 -5.88
N GLY A 125 -8.51 4.64 -6.94
CA GLY A 125 -8.11 5.02 -8.29
C GLY A 125 -9.08 5.96 -9.01
N ILE A 126 -10.31 6.13 -8.53
CA ILE A 126 -11.29 7.08 -9.09
C ILE A 126 -11.12 8.40 -8.35
N LYS A 127 -10.59 9.41 -9.04
CA LYS A 127 -10.29 10.73 -8.46
C LYS A 127 -10.88 11.83 -9.31
N ILE A 128 -11.36 12.88 -8.66
CA ILE A 128 -11.86 14.09 -9.32
C ILE A 128 -10.90 15.25 -9.06
N LEU A 129 -10.70 16.08 -10.09
CA LEU A 129 -9.98 17.34 -9.97
C LEU A 129 -10.81 18.45 -10.63
N PRO A 130 -10.98 19.61 -9.99
CA PRO A 130 -10.42 19.96 -8.69
C PRO A 130 -11.17 19.24 -7.53
N GLU A 131 -10.46 18.96 -6.43
CA GLU A 131 -10.93 18.06 -5.34
C GLU A 131 -12.25 18.54 -4.70
N GLU A 132 -12.55 19.84 -4.79
CA GLU A 132 -13.76 20.44 -4.23
C GLU A 132 -15.05 19.93 -4.89
N LEU A 133 -14.96 19.31 -6.07
CA LEU A 133 -16.08 18.69 -6.75
C LEU A 133 -16.47 17.33 -6.16
N GLU A 134 -15.64 16.72 -5.32
CA GLU A 134 -15.98 15.47 -4.65
C GLU A 134 -17.03 15.73 -3.57
N GLN A 135 -18.30 15.42 -3.87
CA GLN A 135 -19.37 15.50 -2.89
C GLN A 135 -19.03 14.57 -1.72
N LYS A 136 -18.80 15.15 -0.54
CA LYS A 136 -18.66 14.38 0.70
C LYS A 136 -19.95 13.59 0.91
N ILE A 137 -19.95 12.31 0.56
CA ILE A 137 -21.00 11.39 1.00
C ILE A 137 -20.94 11.41 2.53
N GLU A 138 -21.90 12.07 3.16
CA GLU A 138 -22.05 12.13 4.60
C GLU A 138 -22.22 10.71 5.16
N LYS A 139 -21.11 10.09 5.56
CA LYS A 139 -21.17 9.09 6.62
C LYS A 139 -21.53 9.85 7.88
N LYS A 140 -22.75 9.60 8.39
CA LYS A 140 -23.27 10.11 9.67
C LYS A 140 -22.12 10.33 10.67
N GLN A 141 -21.88 11.60 10.95
CA GLN A 141 -20.93 12.07 11.94
C GLN A 141 -21.28 11.48 13.30
N SER A 142 -20.39 10.68 13.88
CA SER A 142 -20.24 10.64 15.33
C SER A 142 -19.37 11.83 15.73
N SER A 143 -20.05 12.87 16.22
CA SER A 143 -19.57 13.94 17.12
C SER A 143 -18.10 14.40 16.98
N THR A 144 -17.95 15.61 16.48
CA THR A 144 -16.83 16.52 16.73
C THR A 144 -16.58 16.68 18.23
N THR A 145 -15.56 16.03 18.77
CA THR A 145 -14.95 16.49 20.03
C THR A 145 -14.07 17.69 19.70
N LYS A 146 -14.48 18.86 20.18
CA LYS A 146 -13.62 20.02 20.35
C LYS A 146 -12.34 19.56 21.06
N VAL A 147 -11.19 20.09 20.65
CA VAL A 147 -9.93 19.92 21.36
C VAL A 147 -10.13 20.56 22.73
N ASP A 148 -10.30 19.72 23.74
CA ASP A 148 -10.35 20.12 25.13
C ASP A 148 -8.91 20.40 25.57
N ASP A 149 -8.63 21.65 25.92
CA ASP A 149 -7.30 22.17 26.26
C ASP A 149 -6.86 21.75 27.69
N SER A 150 -7.40 20.63 28.19
CA SER A 150 -7.27 20.17 29.57
C SER A 150 -6.56 18.80 29.73
N LEU A 151 -5.96 18.25 28.68
CA LEU A 151 -5.29 16.94 28.73
C LEU A 151 -3.77 17.04 28.97
N ASN A 152 -3.34 17.63 30.09
CA ASN A 152 -1.95 17.48 30.52
C ASN A 152 -1.78 16.13 31.26
N THR A 153 -1.37 15.10 30.52
CA THR A 153 -1.26 13.73 31.06
C THR A 153 0.02 13.50 31.88
N GLY A 154 0.92 14.48 31.93
CA GLY A 154 2.25 14.36 32.54
C GLY A 154 3.19 13.37 31.83
N LYS A 155 2.75 12.76 30.71
CA LYS A 155 3.51 11.77 29.94
C LYS A 155 3.81 12.29 28.55
N ARG A 156 4.99 11.95 28.02
CA ARG A 156 5.38 12.22 26.63
C ARG A 156 4.73 11.21 25.67
N ILE A 157 4.69 11.56 24.39
CA ILE A 157 4.27 10.66 23.32
C ILE A 157 5.04 9.32 23.38
N SER A 158 4.37 8.22 23.07
CA SER A 158 4.98 6.88 23.03
C SER A 158 5.17 6.43 21.58
N TYR A 159 6.38 5.98 21.22
CA TYR A 159 6.67 5.45 19.90
C TYR A 159 6.53 3.93 19.88
N VAL A 160 5.56 3.43 19.11
CA VAL A 160 5.31 1.99 18.95
C VAL A 160 6.08 1.38 17.77
N LEU A 161 6.50 2.23 16.85
CA LEU A 161 7.38 1.86 15.73
C LEU A 161 8.02 3.15 15.18
N ALA A 162 9.32 3.11 14.91
CA ALA A 162 9.99 4.07 14.04
C ALA A 162 10.48 3.31 12.82
N ARG A 163 10.06 3.70 11.61
CA ARG A 163 10.37 2.96 10.38
C ARG A 163 10.96 3.86 9.31
N ILE A 164 12.03 3.39 8.68
CA ILE A 164 12.59 3.99 7.47
C ILE A 164 11.98 3.26 6.27
N ASP A 165 11.23 4.00 5.45
CA ASP A 165 10.64 3.51 4.21
C ASP A 165 10.53 4.65 3.21
N THR A 166 11.28 4.57 2.10
CA THR A 166 11.31 5.65 1.09
C THR A 166 9.93 5.93 0.48
N ARG A 167 9.00 4.98 0.54
CA ARG A 167 7.63 5.14 0.05
C ARG A 167 6.64 5.60 1.12
N LEU A 168 7.09 5.79 2.37
CA LEU A 168 6.30 6.28 3.49
C LEU A 168 5.02 5.47 3.71
N LEU A 169 3.85 6.12 3.62
CA LEU A 169 2.56 5.49 3.85
C LEU A 169 1.99 4.96 2.54
N HIS A 170 2.17 3.67 2.27
CA HIS A 170 1.72 3.05 1.03
C HIS A 170 1.29 1.58 1.20
N GLY A 171 0.26 1.18 0.43
CA GLY A 171 -0.18 -0.20 0.23
C GLY A 171 -0.41 -1.02 1.51
N GLN A 172 -0.36 -2.34 1.37
CA GLN A 172 -0.61 -3.28 2.48
C GLN A 172 0.50 -3.33 3.53
N VAL A 173 1.69 -2.78 3.23
CA VAL A 173 2.80 -2.71 4.21
C VAL A 173 2.40 -1.80 5.37
N ALA A 174 1.89 -0.60 5.07
CA ALA A 174 1.37 0.33 6.08
C ALA A 174 0.22 -0.29 6.89
N THR A 175 -0.73 -0.93 6.22
CA THR A 175 -1.88 -1.59 6.86
C THR A 175 -1.45 -2.74 7.78
N SER A 176 -0.49 -3.57 7.34
CA SER A 176 0.02 -4.70 8.11
C SER A 176 0.76 -4.23 9.38
N TRP A 177 1.66 -3.25 9.26
CA TRP A 177 2.32 -2.66 10.42
C TRP A 177 1.33 -1.99 11.37
N THR A 178 0.35 -1.26 10.84
CA THR A 178 -0.70 -0.60 11.65
C THR A 178 -1.48 -1.61 12.47
N LYS A 179 -1.89 -2.75 11.88
CA LYS A 179 -2.56 -3.84 12.62
C LYS A 179 -1.65 -4.50 13.66
N SER A 180 -0.36 -4.63 13.35
CA SER A 180 0.60 -5.29 14.23
C SER A 180 0.97 -4.45 15.46
N VAL A 181 1.14 -3.14 15.29
CA VAL A 181 1.61 -2.25 16.38
C VAL A 181 0.49 -1.40 16.98
N ASN A 182 -0.69 -1.39 16.37
CA ASN A 182 -1.89 -0.67 16.80
C ASN A 182 -1.62 0.79 17.23
N PRO A 183 -1.05 1.64 16.35
CA PRO A 183 -0.80 3.03 16.67
C PRO A 183 -2.12 3.82 16.73
N THR A 184 -2.18 4.84 17.57
CA THR A 184 -3.29 5.82 17.51
C THR A 184 -3.04 6.90 16.46
N ARG A 185 -1.77 7.12 16.09
CA ARG A 185 -1.36 8.07 15.05
C ARG A 185 -0.18 7.54 14.23
N ILE A 186 -0.16 7.86 12.95
CA ILE A 186 1.02 7.74 12.09
C ILE A 186 1.56 9.15 11.86
N ILE A 187 2.87 9.32 11.99
CA ILE A 187 3.51 10.62 11.80
C ILE A 187 4.67 10.44 10.82
N VAL A 188 4.52 11.00 9.63
CA VAL A 188 5.63 11.15 8.68
C VAL A 188 6.47 12.34 9.12
N VAL A 189 7.74 12.08 9.41
CA VAL A 189 8.69 13.09 9.88
C VAL A 189 9.64 13.39 8.74
N SER A 190 9.34 14.45 7.98
CA SER A 190 10.15 14.86 6.82
C SER A 190 10.02 16.36 6.57
N ASP A 191 11.15 17.05 6.49
CA ASP A 191 11.19 18.46 6.14
C ASP A 191 10.72 18.70 4.70
N ASN A 192 11.00 17.76 3.79
CA ASN A 192 10.67 17.87 2.37
C ASN A 192 9.16 17.70 2.15
N VAL A 193 8.59 16.60 2.66
CA VAL A 193 7.14 16.35 2.55
C VAL A 193 6.36 17.40 3.32
N SER A 194 6.88 17.90 4.44
CA SER A 194 6.22 18.98 5.19
C SER A 194 6.14 20.33 4.46
N LYS A 195 6.77 20.47 3.30
CA LYS A 195 6.67 21.65 2.42
C LYS A 195 5.91 21.37 1.12
N ASP A 196 5.56 20.11 0.87
CA ASP A 196 4.85 19.65 -0.33
C ASP A 196 3.40 19.32 0.03
N ASP A 197 2.50 20.27 -0.21
CA ASP A 197 1.09 20.14 0.20
C ASP A 197 0.36 19.00 -0.52
N LEU A 198 0.75 18.67 -1.75
CA LEU A 198 0.21 17.52 -2.47
C LEU A 198 0.63 16.22 -1.78
N ARG A 199 1.93 16.04 -1.52
CA ARG A 199 2.43 14.83 -0.86
C ARG A 199 1.88 14.68 0.57
N LYS A 200 1.70 15.77 1.33
CA LYS A 200 1.03 15.73 2.64
C LYS A 200 -0.37 15.17 2.55
N LYS A 201 -1.21 15.76 1.68
CA LYS A 201 -2.60 15.33 1.51
C LYS A 201 -2.69 13.87 1.09
N MET A 202 -1.83 13.44 0.16
CA MET A 202 -1.78 12.04 -0.27
C MET A 202 -1.46 11.08 0.90
N ILE A 203 -0.51 11.45 1.76
CA ILE A 203 -0.16 10.65 2.95
C ILE A 203 -1.32 10.66 3.97
N GLU A 204 -1.97 11.79 4.18
CA GLU A 204 -3.12 11.88 5.08
C GLU A 204 -4.30 11.03 4.59
N GLN A 205 -4.53 10.99 3.28
CA GLN A 205 -5.55 10.16 2.63
C GLN A 205 -5.19 8.67 2.63
N ALA A 206 -3.91 8.31 2.61
CA ALA A 206 -3.44 6.91 2.67
C ALA A 206 -3.52 6.29 4.08
N ALA A 207 -4.03 7.03 5.08
CA ALA A 207 -4.17 6.56 6.45
C ALA A 207 -5.12 5.35 6.55
N PRO A 208 -4.69 4.24 7.19
CA PRO A 208 -5.57 3.10 7.42
C PRO A 208 -6.79 3.48 8.30
N PRO A 209 -7.94 2.80 8.14
CA PRO A 209 -9.15 3.08 8.91
C PRO A 209 -8.88 3.04 10.43
N GLY A 210 -9.35 4.07 11.14
CA GLY A 210 -9.22 4.18 12.59
C GLY A 210 -7.91 4.81 13.09
N VAL A 211 -6.99 5.17 12.21
CA VAL A 211 -5.71 5.81 12.58
C VAL A 211 -5.57 7.15 11.84
N LYS A 212 -5.08 8.19 12.53
CA LYS A 212 -4.83 9.51 11.90
C LYS A 212 -3.38 9.61 11.43
N ALA A 213 -3.15 9.99 10.17
CA ALA A 213 -1.83 10.34 9.66
C ALA A 213 -1.57 11.84 9.75
N HIS A 214 -0.31 12.23 9.99
CA HIS A 214 0.18 13.61 10.05
C HIS A 214 1.53 13.68 9.34
N VAL A 215 1.83 14.82 8.73
CA VAL A 215 3.18 15.11 8.20
C VAL A 215 3.74 16.33 8.91
N VAL A 216 4.94 16.20 9.49
CA VAL A 216 5.60 17.28 10.23
C VAL A 216 7.09 17.36 9.88
N PRO A 217 7.70 18.56 9.93
CA PRO A 217 9.15 18.68 9.87
C PRO A 217 9.80 18.12 11.14
N ILE A 218 11.10 17.80 11.05
CA ILE A 218 11.85 17.19 12.17
C ILE A 218 11.83 18.10 13.40
N SER A 219 12.00 19.41 13.20
CA SER A 219 11.97 20.40 14.27
C SER A 219 10.65 20.42 15.03
N LYS A 220 9.52 20.23 14.34
CA LYS A 220 8.19 20.18 14.96
C LYS A 220 8.01 18.88 15.73
N MET A 221 8.49 17.76 15.20
CA MET A 221 8.43 16.48 15.90
C MET A 221 9.25 16.52 17.20
N ALA A 222 10.42 17.17 17.22
CA ALA A 222 11.21 17.35 18.44
C ALA A 222 10.50 18.18 19.51
N GLN A 223 9.65 19.14 19.11
CA GLN A 223 8.77 19.85 20.06
C GLN A 223 7.66 18.94 20.59
N VAL A 224 7.03 18.15 19.72
CA VAL A 224 5.96 17.22 20.07
C VAL A 224 6.46 16.12 21.02
N ASP A 225 7.69 15.64 20.86
CA ASP A 225 8.32 14.67 21.76
C ASP A 225 8.24 15.12 23.22
N LYS A 226 8.56 16.40 23.46
CA LYS A 226 8.66 16.99 24.80
C LYS A 226 7.31 17.45 25.36
N ASP A 227 6.26 17.49 24.54
CA ASP A 227 4.95 18.02 24.91
C ASP A 227 4.07 16.96 25.58
N THR A 228 3.76 17.17 26.86
CA THR A 228 3.03 16.23 27.71
C THR A 228 1.54 16.10 27.39
N ARG A 229 1.02 16.94 26.48
CA ARG A 229 -0.35 16.82 25.96
C ARG A 229 -0.52 15.59 25.06
N PHE A 230 0.59 15.06 24.53
CA PHE A 230 0.58 13.90 23.65
C PHE A 230 0.78 12.57 24.38
N GLY A 231 0.75 12.52 25.72
CA GLY A 231 1.04 11.29 26.47
C GLY A 231 0.09 10.10 26.25
N ASN A 232 -1.11 10.34 25.73
CA ASN A 232 -2.03 9.28 25.29
C ASN A 232 -1.83 8.86 23.82
N THR A 233 -0.83 9.42 23.14
CA THR A 233 -0.53 9.13 21.74
C THR A 233 0.47 7.99 21.63
N ARG A 234 0.09 6.94 20.89
CA ARG A 234 0.95 5.84 20.46
C ARG A 234 1.26 6.05 18.99
N ALA A 235 2.44 6.60 18.71
CA ALA A 235 2.83 7.02 17.38
C ALA A 235 3.67 5.96 16.65
N MET A 236 3.34 5.77 15.37
CA MET A 236 4.21 5.13 14.40
C MET A 236 4.90 6.23 13.58
N LEU A 237 6.21 6.36 13.72
CA LEU A 237 7.03 7.33 12.98
C LEU A 237 7.49 6.73 11.65
N LEU A 238 7.43 7.53 10.58
CA LEU A 238 7.90 7.18 9.25
C LEU A 238 8.95 8.20 8.77
N PHE A 239 10.08 7.72 8.30
CA PHE A 239 11.17 8.51 7.74
C PHE A 239 11.44 8.14 6.28
N GLU A 240 11.75 9.12 5.42
CA GLU A 240 12.10 8.87 4.02
C GLU A 240 13.47 8.19 3.89
N SER A 241 14.40 8.51 4.80
CA SER A 241 15.78 8.05 4.72
C SER A 241 16.45 7.85 6.10
N PRO A 242 17.59 7.13 6.17
CA PRO A 242 18.39 7.02 7.39
C PRO A 242 18.93 8.35 7.93
N GLU A 243 19.23 9.30 7.05
CA GLU A 243 19.71 10.64 7.41
C GLU A 243 18.64 11.44 8.15
N ASP A 244 17.38 11.35 7.72
CA ASP A 244 16.25 11.98 8.42
C ASP A 244 16.05 11.37 9.81
N ALA A 245 16.15 10.05 9.91
CA ALA A 245 16.07 9.35 11.19
C ALA A 245 17.24 9.75 12.14
N LEU A 246 18.45 9.88 11.60
CA LEU A 246 19.61 10.38 12.36
C LEU A 246 19.38 11.81 12.86
N ARG A 247 18.97 12.73 11.97
CA ARG A 247 18.67 14.12 12.35
C ARG A 247 17.57 14.19 13.41
N ALA A 248 16.57 13.32 13.34
CA ALA A 248 15.50 13.21 14.33
C ALA A 248 16.04 12.79 15.72
N VAL A 249 16.87 11.75 15.77
CA VAL A 249 17.51 11.29 17.02
C VAL A 249 18.43 12.38 17.60
N GLU A 250 19.25 13.02 16.77
CA GLU A 250 20.15 14.11 17.19
C GLU A 250 19.39 15.36 17.67
N SER A 251 18.16 15.57 17.17
CA SER A 251 17.26 16.64 17.63
C SER A 251 16.58 16.33 18.97
N GLY A 252 16.85 15.16 19.55
CA GLY A 252 16.36 14.76 20.87
C GLY A 252 15.03 14.00 20.87
N ILE A 253 14.62 13.44 19.72
CA ILE A 253 13.46 12.54 19.64
C ILE A 253 13.89 11.18 20.20
N ASP A 254 13.17 10.67 21.21
CA ASP A 254 13.61 9.52 22.01
C ASP A 254 13.26 8.17 21.36
N ILE A 255 13.97 7.82 20.29
CA ILE A 255 13.81 6.55 19.56
C ILE A 255 14.79 5.51 20.12
N LYS A 256 14.34 4.27 20.35
CA LYS A 256 15.19 3.17 20.85
C LYS A 256 15.52 2.10 19.80
N GLU A 257 14.58 1.87 18.90
CA GLU A 257 14.69 0.89 17.83
C GLU A 257 14.11 1.47 16.55
N ILE A 258 14.79 1.24 15.44
CA ILE A 258 14.34 1.62 14.10
C ILE A 258 14.15 0.35 13.28
N ASN A 259 12.97 0.22 12.69
CA ASN A 259 12.71 -0.77 11.67
C ASN A 259 13.20 -0.26 10.31
N LEU A 260 14.07 -1.04 9.67
CA LEU A 260 14.55 -0.75 8.31
C LEU A 260 13.66 -1.50 7.32
N GLY A 261 12.80 -0.75 6.64
CA GLY A 261 11.74 -1.28 5.80
C GLY A 261 12.09 -1.33 4.33
N SER A 262 12.36 -0.17 3.76
CA SER A 262 12.81 -0.05 2.38
C SER A 262 13.72 1.16 2.21
N ILE A 263 14.73 1.01 1.34
CA ILE A 263 15.47 2.13 0.78
C ILE A 263 15.51 1.94 -0.73
N ALA A 264 14.90 2.84 -1.47
CA ALA A 264 14.81 2.73 -2.93
C ALA A 264 16.20 2.86 -3.59
N HIS A 265 16.38 2.16 -4.71
CA HIS A 265 17.57 2.30 -5.54
C HIS A 265 17.58 3.66 -6.24
N SER A 266 18.75 4.30 -6.26
CA SER A 266 19.04 5.51 -7.01
C SER A 266 20.50 5.49 -7.45
N ILE A 267 20.87 6.38 -8.38
CA ILE A 267 22.26 6.53 -8.82
C ILE A 267 23.16 6.72 -7.59
N GLY A 268 24.24 5.94 -7.51
CA GLY A 268 25.19 5.96 -6.39
C GLY A 268 24.85 5.06 -5.20
N LYS A 269 23.71 4.33 -5.23
CA LYS A 269 23.37 3.29 -4.24
C LYS A 269 23.59 1.90 -4.82
N VAL A 270 23.98 0.95 -3.99
CA VAL A 270 24.15 -0.47 -4.34
C VAL A 270 23.04 -1.30 -3.69
N VAL A 271 22.58 -2.34 -4.37
CA VAL A 271 21.44 -3.16 -3.93
C VAL A 271 21.92 -4.21 -2.93
N VAL A 272 21.60 -4.03 -1.64
CA VAL A 272 22.01 -4.99 -0.60
C VAL A 272 21.03 -6.16 -0.47
N ASN A 273 19.72 -5.91 -0.63
CA ASN A 273 18.71 -6.95 -0.72
C ASN A 273 17.53 -6.51 -1.59
N ARG A 274 16.45 -7.30 -1.62
CA ARG A 274 15.27 -7.04 -2.49
C ARG A 274 14.54 -5.73 -2.19
N ALA A 275 14.70 -5.15 -1.00
CA ALA A 275 13.94 -3.97 -0.55
C ALA A 275 14.83 -2.77 -0.22
N ILE A 276 16.15 -2.96 -0.12
CA ILE A 276 17.09 -1.98 0.42
C ILE A 276 18.27 -1.85 -0.55
N ALA A 277 18.48 -0.62 -1.02
CA ALA A 277 19.70 -0.17 -1.65
C ALA A 277 20.36 0.90 -0.77
N MET A 278 21.68 0.87 -0.63
CA MET A 278 22.41 1.81 0.24
C MET A 278 23.51 2.53 -0.53
N GLY A 279 23.61 3.84 -0.33
CA GLY A 279 24.74 4.66 -0.72
C GLY A 279 25.71 4.89 0.44
N LYS A 280 26.77 5.65 0.17
CA LYS A 280 27.78 5.98 1.19
C LYS A 280 27.19 6.74 2.39
N ASP A 281 26.23 7.62 2.14
CA ASP A 281 25.63 8.43 3.19
C ASP A 281 24.58 7.66 4.01
N ASP A 282 23.80 6.76 3.38
CA ASP A 282 22.92 5.84 4.11
C ASP A 282 23.73 4.98 5.09
N VAL A 283 24.86 4.41 4.63
CA VAL A 283 25.76 3.58 5.47
C VAL A 283 26.28 4.40 6.65
N LYS A 284 26.83 5.59 6.41
CA LYS A 284 27.33 6.47 7.48
C LYS A 284 26.24 6.81 8.49
N ALA A 285 25.02 7.12 8.03
CA ALA A 285 23.91 7.47 8.89
C ALA A 285 23.45 6.29 9.77
N ILE A 286 23.35 5.09 9.19
CA ILE A 286 23.01 3.87 9.94
C ILE A 286 24.10 3.55 10.96
N GLU A 287 25.38 3.64 10.61
CA GLU A 287 26.48 3.40 11.56
C GLU A 287 26.49 4.42 12.70
N LYS A 288 26.20 5.69 12.39
CA LYS A 288 26.06 6.72 13.42
C LYS A 288 24.90 6.42 14.34
N LEU A 289 23.74 6.03 13.82
CA LEU A 289 22.58 5.60 14.62
C LEU A 289 22.92 4.42 15.54
N ILE A 290 23.62 3.40 15.05
CA ILE A 290 24.10 2.27 15.85
C ILE A 290 25.05 2.76 16.96
N SER A 291 25.97 3.68 16.66
CA SER A 291 26.89 4.25 17.67
C SER A 291 26.18 5.06 18.76
N LEU A 292 25.00 5.61 18.46
CA LEU A 292 24.12 6.28 19.41
C LEU A 292 23.25 5.29 20.22
N GLY A 293 23.45 3.99 20.03
CA GLY A 293 22.75 2.92 20.76
C GLY A 293 21.40 2.53 20.17
N ILE A 294 21.07 2.98 18.95
CA ILE A 294 19.82 2.62 18.28
C ILE A 294 19.91 1.19 17.76
N LYS A 295 18.90 0.38 18.09
CA LYS A 295 18.75 -0.98 17.56
C LYS A 295 18.07 -0.95 16.20
N PHE A 296 18.41 -1.91 15.35
CA PHE A 296 17.77 -2.08 14.05
C PHE A 296 17.04 -3.41 13.92
N ASN A 297 15.82 -3.34 13.39
CA ASN A 297 15.02 -4.50 13.02
C ASN A 297 14.74 -4.44 11.51
N VAL A 298 15.40 -5.30 10.73
CA VAL A 298 15.30 -5.24 9.27
C VAL A 298 14.20 -6.16 8.77
N LYS A 299 13.04 -5.60 8.45
CA LYS A 299 11.84 -6.32 7.98
C LYS A 299 10.98 -5.43 7.10
N LYS A 300 10.51 -5.97 5.97
CA LYS A 300 9.58 -5.26 5.10
C LYS A 300 8.17 -5.28 5.69
N VAL A 301 7.68 -6.43 6.13
CA VAL A 301 6.39 -6.59 6.84
C VAL A 301 6.58 -7.32 8.19
N PRO A 302 5.65 -7.21 9.14
CA PRO A 302 5.79 -7.84 10.47
C PRO A 302 6.04 -9.35 10.44
N SER A 303 5.47 -10.04 9.46
CA SER A 303 5.57 -11.51 9.27
C SER A 303 6.92 -11.98 8.72
N ASP A 304 7.76 -11.08 8.21
CA ASP A 304 9.04 -11.47 7.64
C ASP A 304 10.02 -11.95 8.73
N SER A 305 10.89 -12.90 8.36
CA SER A 305 12.11 -13.18 9.12
C SER A 305 13.03 -11.96 9.08
N GLY A 306 13.51 -11.52 10.24
CA GLY A 306 14.41 -10.36 10.31
C GLY A 306 15.76 -10.63 9.66
N GLU A 307 16.33 -9.62 9.01
CA GLU A 307 17.71 -9.66 8.49
C GLU A 307 18.68 -8.97 9.47
N ASN A 308 19.94 -9.40 9.44
CA ASN A 308 21.00 -8.81 10.27
C ASN A 308 21.57 -7.54 9.60
N ILE A 309 21.49 -6.41 10.31
CA ILE A 309 21.95 -5.11 9.79
C ILE A 309 23.45 -5.08 9.48
N ASP A 310 24.30 -5.73 10.27
CA ASP A 310 25.75 -5.75 10.07
C ASP A 310 26.12 -6.45 8.76
N ASN A 311 25.40 -7.53 8.41
CA ASN A 311 25.59 -8.22 7.14
C ASN A 311 25.23 -7.32 5.96
N LEU A 312 24.15 -6.55 6.07
CA LEU A 312 23.75 -5.58 5.03
C LEU A 312 24.76 -4.45 4.89
N LEU A 313 25.27 -3.90 5.99
CA LEU A 313 26.29 -2.86 5.99
C LEU A 313 27.61 -3.35 5.37
N LYS A 314 28.06 -4.56 5.72
CA LYS A 314 29.25 -5.18 5.12
C LYS A 314 29.09 -5.33 3.61
N LYS A 315 27.93 -5.83 3.16
CA LYS A 315 27.62 -5.98 1.73
C LYS A 315 27.62 -4.63 1.02
N ALA A 316 26.92 -3.62 1.58
CA ALA A 316 26.90 -2.26 1.03
C ALA A 316 28.32 -1.71 0.83
N LYS A 317 29.16 -1.81 1.86
CA LYS A 317 30.54 -1.30 1.82
C LYS A 317 31.38 -2.00 0.76
N SER A 318 31.27 -3.32 0.65
CA SER A 318 32.00 -4.10 -0.33
C SER A 318 31.61 -3.77 -1.78
N GLU A 319 30.31 -3.54 -2.03
CA GLU A 319 29.84 -3.20 -3.37
C GLU A 319 30.14 -1.73 -3.72
N LEU A 320 30.08 -0.82 -2.74
CA LEU A 320 30.42 0.60 -2.91
C LEU A 320 31.92 0.87 -3.07
N SER A 321 32.80 -0.07 -2.71
CA SER A 321 34.23 0.03 -2.99
C SER A 321 34.63 -0.49 -4.37
N ASN A 322 33.74 -1.26 -5.02
CA ASN A 322 33.97 -1.88 -6.32
C ASN A 322 33.39 -1.06 -7.49
N ASN A 323 32.65 0.01 -7.20
CA ASN A 323 32.04 0.96 -8.13
C ASN A 323 32.62 2.37 -7.90
#